data_AF-A0A957BFH0-F1
#
_entry.id   AF-A0A957BFH0-F1
#
_cell.length_a   1.000
_cell.length_b   1.000
_cell.length_c   1.000
_cell.angle_alpha   90.00
_cell.angle_beta   90.00
_cell.angle_gamma   90.00
#
_symmetry.space_group_name_H-M   'P 1'
#
loop_
_entity.id
_entity.type
_entity.pdbx_description
1 polymer ?
#
loop_
_entity_poly.entity_id
_entity_poly.type
_entity_poly.pdbx_seq_one_letter_code
_entity_poly.pdbx_strand_id
1 'polypeptide(L)'
;MGDLLGTGVSFNATATLMAYVFILAPTMIIGFLLARSKRFGRHKLVMTFVVLANWVLIIALMIVSYAAGVAPGLPHNLNNIANLLPTIHLATGATAQLLATYLVILMWTENTSLERFVPFRIKRIKTPMRLTLALWLITIALGAATYFVWYVRPDIPYQDAGTPLVPVVTEEAGIEPVTTEEAEADPDVVTTEEVEAENSEDDTPAEPEVTEEPVGED
;
A
#
# COMPACT_ATOMS: atom_id res chain seq x y z
N MET A 1 0.49 16.83 -14.63
CA MET A 1 -0.68 16.17 -15.26
C MET A 1 -1.91 16.72 -14.58
N GLY A 2 -2.92 17.13 -15.37
CA GLY A 2 -4.05 17.92 -14.90
C GLY A 2 -5.00 17.18 -13.96
N ASP A 3 -5.94 17.94 -13.42
CA ASP A 3 -7.00 17.53 -12.50
C ASP A 3 -8.33 17.53 -13.27
N LEU A 4 -9.12 16.47 -13.12
CA LEU A 4 -10.36 16.29 -13.91
C LEU A 4 -11.51 17.16 -13.39
N LEU A 5 -11.50 17.54 -12.11
CA LEU A 5 -12.65 18.18 -11.45
C LEU A 5 -12.29 19.48 -10.72
N GLY A 6 -11.04 19.94 -10.78
CA GLY A 6 -10.59 21.10 -10.01
C GLY A 6 -10.45 20.83 -8.50
N THR A 7 -10.38 19.55 -8.11
CA THR A 7 -10.30 19.07 -6.71
C THR A 7 -8.88 18.73 -6.23
N GLY A 8 -7.83 18.93 -7.04
CA GLY A 8 -6.44 18.60 -6.72
C GLY A 8 -6.07 17.12 -6.82
N VAL A 9 -6.94 16.28 -7.40
CA VAL A 9 -6.73 14.82 -7.50
C VAL A 9 -6.12 14.47 -8.86
N SER A 10 -5.22 13.47 -8.90
CA SER A 10 -4.63 13.05 -10.16
C SER A 10 -5.70 12.56 -11.15
N PHE A 11 -5.76 13.15 -12.36
CA PHE A 11 -6.73 12.78 -13.40
C PHE A 11 -6.76 11.28 -13.68
N ASN A 12 -5.58 10.63 -13.67
CA ASN A 12 -5.47 9.19 -13.91
C ASN A 12 -6.17 8.37 -12.82
N ALA A 13 -6.04 8.75 -11.54
CA ALA A 13 -6.72 8.04 -10.45
C ALA A 13 -8.25 8.17 -10.54
N THR A 14 -8.74 9.39 -10.79
CA THR A 14 -10.19 9.64 -10.93
C THR A 14 -10.77 8.93 -12.15
N ALA A 15 -10.13 9.05 -13.31
CA ALA A 15 -10.58 8.39 -14.54
C ALA A 15 -10.61 6.87 -14.40
N THR A 16 -9.61 6.29 -13.73
CA THR A 16 -9.55 4.84 -13.48
C THR A 16 -10.67 4.39 -12.58
N LEU A 17 -10.90 5.09 -11.47
CA LEU A 17 -11.99 4.76 -10.54
C LEU A 17 -13.35 4.85 -11.24
N MET A 18 -13.57 5.91 -12.03
CA MET A 18 -14.82 6.08 -12.78
C MET A 18 -15.01 4.97 -13.82
N ALA A 19 -13.99 4.65 -14.63
CA ALA A 19 -14.06 3.57 -15.59
C ALA A 19 -14.37 2.24 -14.90
N TYR A 20 -13.78 1.98 -13.74
CA TYR A 20 -14.04 0.77 -12.99
C TYR A 20 -15.47 0.70 -12.45
N VAL A 21 -15.91 1.75 -11.76
CA VAL A 21 -17.20 1.81 -11.05
C VAL A 21 -18.37 1.89 -12.01
N PHE A 22 -18.24 2.63 -13.12
CA PHE A 22 -19.35 2.85 -14.05
C PHE A 22 -19.35 1.91 -15.25
N ILE A 23 -18.22 1.29 -15.60
CA ILE A 23 -18.13 0.40 -16.78
C ILE A 23 -17.89 -1.04 -16.34
N LEU A 24 -16.76 -1.32 -15.68
CA LEU A 24 -16.41 -2.72 -15.37
C LEU A 24 -17.34 -3.36 -14.35
N ALA A 25 -17.67 -2.66 -13.27
CA ALA A 25 -18.52 -3.22 -12.21
C ALA A 25 -19.94 -3.53 -12.69
N PRO A 26 -20.64 -2.65 -13.43
CA PRO A 26 -21.94 -2.98 -14.00
C PRO A 26 -21.84 -4.11 -15.04
N THR A 27 -20.79 -4.12 -15.86
CA THR A 27 -20.57 -5.18 -16.86
C THR A 27 -20.39 -6.55 -16.22
N MET A 28 -19.71 -6.63 -15.07
CA MET A 28 -19.61 -7.84 -14.24
C MET A 28 -20.98 -8.33 -13.76
N ILE A 29 -21.82 -7.43 -13.26
CA ILE A 29 -23.18 -7.78 -12.83
C ILE A 29 -24.01 -8.27 -14.02
N ILE A 30 -23.92 -7.61 -15.18
CA ILE A 30 -24.56 -8.07 -16.42
C ILE A 30 -24.10 -9.50 -16.77
N GLY A 31 -22.80 -9.76 -16.69
CA GLY A 31 -22.24 -11.08 -16.90
C GLY A 31 -22.83 -12.13 -15.93
N PHE A 32 -22.98 -11.80 -14.64
CA PHE A 32 -23.64 -12.67 -13.66
C PHE A 32 -25.10 -12.96 -14.03
N LEU A 33 -25.85 -11.94 -14.43
CA LEU A 33 -27.25 -12.08 -14.87
C LEU A 33 -27.34 -12.99 -16.12
N LEU A 34 -26.44 -12.83 -17.09
CA LEU A 34 -26.38 -13.69 -18.28
C LEU A 34 -26.15 -15.15 -17.93
N ALA A 35 -25.27 -15.43 -16.96
CA ALA A 35 -25.03 -16.79 -16.47
C ALA A 35 -26.28 -17.38 -15.79
N ARG A 36 -26.98 -16.57 -14.98
CA ARG A 36 -28.23 -16.99 -14.32
C ARG A 36 -29.33 -17.27 -15.34
N SER A 37 -29.41 -16.49 -16.41
CA SER A 37 -30.34 -16.69 -17.53
C SER A 37 -29.89 -17.78 -18.51
N LYS A 38 -28.85 -18.57 -18.20
CA LYS A 38 -28.30 -19.66 -19.02
C LYS A 38 -27.83 -19.21 -20.42
N ARG A 39 -27.53 -17.93 -20.62
CA ARG A 39 -27.02 -17.37 -21.89
C ARG A 39 -25.49 -17.47 -21.93
N PHE A 40 -24.96 -18.69 -21.86
CA PHE A 40 -23.53 -18.95 -21.66
C PHE A 40 -22.62 -18.40 -22.76
N GLY A 41 -23.07 -18.40 -24.02
CA GLY A 41 -22.29 -17.81 -25.12
C GLY A 41 -22.01 -16.31 -24.93
N ARG A 42 -23.04 -15.53 -24.56
CA ARG A 42 -22.89 -14.09 -24.28
C ARG A 42 -22.12 -13.84 -22.99
N HIS A 43 -22.39 -14.64 -21.95
CA HIS A 43 -21.64 -14.59 -20.70
C HIS A 43 -20.14 -14.75 -20.92
N LYS A 44 -19.74 -15.74 -21.72
CA LYS A 44 -18.34 -16.00 -22.08
C LYS A 44 -17.67 -14.79 -22.72
N LEU A 45 -18.31 -14.16 -23.71
CA LEU A 45 -17.77 -12.97 -24.37
C LEU A 45 -17.64 -11.78 -23.40
N VAL A 46 -18.70 -11.50 -22.63
CA VAL A 46 -18.72 -10.39 -21.67
C VAL A 46 -17.65 -10.56 -20.61
N MET A 47 -17.52 -11.75 -20.02
CA MET A 47 -16.50 -12.00 -18.99
C MET A 47 -15.08 -11.99 -19.56
N THR A 48 -14.88 -12.45 -20.79
CA THR A 48 -13.58 -12.34 -21.46
C THR A 48 -13.19 -10.87 -21.63
N PHE A 49 -14.11 -10.03 -22.11
CA PHE A 49 -13.89 -8.59 -22.23
C PHE A 49 -13.53 -7.96 -20.89
N VAL A 50 -14.32 -8.22 -19.84
CA VAL A 50 -14.06 -7.70 -18.49
C VAL A 50 -12.67 -8.08 -18.00
N VAL A 51 -12.28 -9.36 -18.12
CA VAL A 51 -10.97 -9.84 -17.64
C VAL A 51 -9.82 -9.17 -18.39
N LEU A 52 -9.92 -9.04 -19.71
CA LEU A 52 -8.89 -8.39 -20.52
C LEU A 52 -8.79 -6.89 -20.24
N ALA A 53 -9.92 -6.21 -20.16
CA ALA A 53 -9.96 -4.79 -19.80
C ALA A 53 -9.37 -4.56 -18.39
N ASN A 54 -9.67 -5.46 -17.44
CA ASN A 54 -9.12 -5.37 -16.10
C ASN A 54 -7.60 -5.61 -16.07
N TRP A 55 -7.06 -6.51 -16.90
CA TRP A 55 -5.60 -6.68 -17.03
C TRP A 55 -4.91 -5.40 -17.49
N VAL A 56 -5.49 -4.69 -18.46
CA VAL A 56 -4.95 -3.41 -18.93
C VAL A 56 -4.90 -2.39 -17.79
N LEU A 57 -5.98 -2.24 -17.02
CA LEU A 57 -6.01 -1.32 -15.88
C LEU A 57 -5.01 -1.72 -14.78
N ILE A 58 -4.92 -3.01 -14.47
CA ILE A 58 -3.97 -3.50 -13.46
C ILE A 58 -2.54 -3.17 -13.86
N ILE A 59 -2.14 -3.51 -15.10
CA ILE A 59 -0.76 -3.33 -15.54
C ILE A 59 -0.42 -1.84 -15.69
N ALA A 60 -1.28 -1.08 -16.36
CA ALA A 60 -0.98 0.32 -16.70
C ALA A 60 -1.05 1.26 -15.50
N LEU A 61 -1.89 0.97 -14.51
CA LEU A 61 -2.21 1.93 -13.44
C LEU A 61 -1.90 1.37 -12.06
N MET A 62 -2.43 0.18 -11.72
CA MET A 62 -2.23 -0.36 -10.37
C MET A 62 -0.79 -0.74 -10.09
N ILE A 63 -0.16 -1.52 -10.97
CA ILE A 63 1.23 -1.98 -10.75
C ILE A 63 2.17 -0.79 -10.70
N VAL A 64 2.05 0.16 -11.63
CA VAL A 64 2.90 1.35 -11.68
C VAL A 64 2.73 2.20 -10.42
N SER A 65 1.48 2.51 -10.03
CA SER A 65 1.22 3.32 -8.84
C SER A 65 1.65 2.63 -7.55
N TYR A 66 1.45 1.31 -7.44
CA TYR A 66 1.85 0.55 -6.25
C TYR A 66 3.37 0.44 -6.14
N ALA A 67 4.05 0.18 -7.27
CA ALA A 67 5.51 0.09 -7.32
C ALA A 67 6.18 1.42 -6.96
N ALA A 68 5.58 2.55 -7.35
CA ALA A 68 6.11 3.87 -7.04
C ALA A 68 5.77 4.32 -5.61
N GLY A 69 4.54 4.08 -5.14
CA GLY A 69 4.04 4.70 -3.91
C GLY A 69 4.03 3.82 -2.65
N VAL A 70 3.95 2.50 -2.79
CA VAL A 70 3.75 1.60 -1.64
C VAL A 70 4.89 0.60 -1.50
N ALA A 71 5.32 -0.03 -2.61
CA ALA A 71 6.32 -1.07 -2.61
C ALA A 71 7.66 -0.69 -1.95
N PRO A 72 8.21 0.54 -2.13
CA PRO A 72 9.49 0.91 -1.52
C PRO A 72 9.48 0.93 0.01
N GLY A 73 8.30 1.11 0.63
CA GLY A 73 8.14 1.14 2.08
C GLY A 73 7.87 -0.22 2.73
N LEU A 74 7.82 -1.31 1.95
CA LEU A 74 7.47 -2.64 2.47
C LEU A 74 8.72 -3.44 2.86
N PRO A 75 8.62 -4.30 3.91
CA PRO A 75 7.44 -4.57 4.75
C PRO A 75 7.26 -3.57 5.91
N HIS A 76 8.21 -2.67 6.14
CA HIS A 76 8.31 -1.85 7.36
C HIS A 76 7.08 -0.95 7.62
N ASN A 77 6.37 -0.51 6.59
CA ASN A 77 5.27 0.46 6.72
C ASN A 77 3.86 -0.17 6.66
N LEU A 78 3.71 -1.49 6.86
CA LEU A 78 2.41 -2.17 6.84
C LEU A 78 1.48 -1.81 8.01
N ASN A 79 2.02 -1.21 9.07
CA ASN A 79 1.24 -0.65 10.17
C ASN A 79 0.52 0.66 9.78
N ASN A 80 0.93 1.33 8.69
CA ASN A 80 0.24 2.51 8.17
C ASN A 80 -0.92 2.08 7.26
N ILE A 81 -2.14 2.52 7.59
CA ILE A 81 -3.35 2.21 6.82
C ILE A 81 -3.26 2.66 5.35
N ALA A 82 -2.52 3.73 5.06
CA ALA A 82 -2.28 4.24 3.71
C ALA A 82 -1.48 3.27 2.83
N ASN A 83 -0.70 2.35 3.44
CA ASN A 83 0.05 1.30 2.74
C ASN A 83 -0.61 -0.08 2.89
N LEU A 84 -1.25 -0.34 4.03
CA LEU A 84 -1.95 -1.59 4.29
C LEU A 84 -3.12 -1.80 3.33
N LEU A 85 -3.98 -0.79 3.15
CA LEU A 85 -5.15 -0.90 2.27
C LEU A 85 -4.78 -1.22 0.81
N PRO A 86 -3.86 -0.49 0.15
CA PRO A 86 -3.38 -0.85 -1.18
C PRO A 86 -2.77 -2.25 -1.23
N THR A 87 -2.05 -2.69 -0.19
CA THR A 87 -1.43 -4.01 -0.14
C THR A 87 -2.47 -5.13 -0.10
N ILE A 88 -3.47 -5.03 0.78
CA ILE A 88 -4.56 -6.02 0.84
C ILE A 88 -5.45 -5.95 -0.40
N HIS A 89 -5.63 -4.77 -0.99
CA HIS A 89 -6.33 -4.58 -2.25
C HIS A 89 -5.60 -5.31 -3.39
N LEU A 90 -4.28 -5.11 -3.51
CA LEU A 90 -3.44 -5.77 -4.50
C LEU A 90 -3.51 -7.30 -4.35
N ALA A 91 -3.33 -7.83 -3.13
CA ALA A 91 -3.35 -9.27 -2.89
C ALA A 91 -4.71 -9.89 -3.22
N THR A 92 -5.80 -9.27 -2.75
CA THR A 92 -7.17 -9.73 -3.01
C THR A 92 -7.50 -9.64 -4.50
N GLY A 93 -7.16 -8.51 -5.14
CA GLY A 93 -7.40 -8.25 -6.56
C GLY A 93 -6.61 -9.16 -7.47
N ALA A 94 -5.34 -9.43 -7.17
CA ALA A 94 -4.52 -10.38 -7.91
C ALA A 94 -5.12 -11.80 -7.84
N THR A 95 -5.53 -12.23 -6.65
CA THR A 95 -6.20 -13.52 -6.46
C THR A 95 -7.49 -13.61 -7.27
N ALA A 96 -8.33 -12.57 -7.21
CA ALA A 96 -9.57 -12.49 -7.98
C ALA A 96 -9.30 -12.53 -9.50
N GLN A 97 -8.30 -11.78 -9.97
CA GLN A 97 -7.96 -11.68 -11.39
C GLN A 97 -7.40 -12.98 -11.96
N LEU A 98 -6.54 -13.67 -11.20
CA LEU A 98 -6.00 -14.97 -11.58
C LEU A 98 -7.11 -16.02 -11.66
N LEU A 99 -8.00 -16.06 -10.66
CA LEU A 99 -9.17 -16.95 -10.68
C LEU A 99 -10.09 -16.64 -11.86
N ALA A 100 -10.39 -15.36 -12.12
CA ALA A 100 -11.22 -14.95 -13.24
C ALA A 100 -10.60 -15.34 -14.59
N THR A 101 -9.29 -15.14 -14.75
CA THR A 101 -8.53 -15.53 -15.95
C THR A 101 -8.59 -17.04 -16.16
N TYR A 102 -8.35 -17.80 -15.11
CA TYR A 102 -8.45 -19.27 -15.15
C TYR A 102 -9.86 -19.74 -15.51
N LEU A 103 -10.92 -19.13 -14.96
CA LEU A 103 -12.30 -19.44 -15.31
C LEU A 103 -12.63 -19.08 -16.78
N VAL A 104 -12.11 -17.97 -17.31
CA VAL A 104 -12.25 -17.62 -18.73
C VAL A 104 -11.58 -18.67 -19.61
N ILE A 105 -10.36 -19.10 -19.29
CA ILE A 105 -9.67 -20.19 -20.00
C ILE A 105 -10.51 -21.47 -19.95
N LEU A 106 -11.09 -21.79 -18.79
CA LEU A 106 -11.93 -22.97 -18.63
C LEU A 106 -13.19 -22.92 -19.51
N MET A 107 -13.83 -21.76 -19.64
CA MET A 107 -14.97 -21.54 -20.55
C MET A 107 -14.58 -21.60 -22.04
N TRP A 108 -13.34 -21.24 -22.38
CA TRP A 108 -12.85 -21.28 -23.76
C TRP A 108 -12.40 -22.67 -24.20
N THR A 109 -11.94 -23.49 -23.26
CA THR A 109 -11.42 -24.85 -23.51
C THR A 109 -12.46 -25.96 -23.34
N GLU A 110 -13.63 -25.65 -22.77
CA GLU A 110 -14.73 -26.60 -22.64
C GLU A 110 -15.19 -27.13 -24.00
N ASN A 111 -15.32 -28.46 -24.12
CA ASN A 111 -15.73 -29.17 -25.35
C ASN A 111 -14.86 -28.87 -26.57
N THR A 112 -13.58 -28.54 -26.36
CA THR A 112 -12.61 -28.26 -27.42
C THR A 112 -11.43 -29.23 -27.34
N SER A 113 -10.70 -29.43 -28.43
CA SER A 113 -9.47 -30.25 -28.43
C SER A 113 -8.40 -29.76 -27.43
N LEU A 114 -8.50 -28.49 -27.02
CA LEU A 114 -7.64 -27.88 -26.03
C LEU A 114 -7.92 -28.34 -24.58
N GLU A 115 -9.00 -29.07 -24.34
CA GLU A 115 -9.37 -29.55 -23.00
C GLU A 115 -8.28 -30.38 -22.34
N ARG A 116 -7.51 -31.16 -23.12
CA ARG A 116 -6.40 -31.99 -22.63
C ARG A 116 -5.22 -31.19 -22.07
N PHE A 117 -5.07 -29.92 -22.45
CA PHE A 117 -3.95 -29.07 -22.03
C PHE A 117 -4.22 -28.32 -20.72
N VAL A 118 -5.41 -28.41 -20.14
CA VAL A 118 -5.72 -27.79 -18.84
C VAL A 118 -5.51 -28.82 -17.73
N PRO A 119 -4.39 -28.76 -16.97
CA PRO A 119 -3.98 -29.83 -16.05
C PRO A 119 -4.93 -30.00 -14.86
N PHE A 120 -5.54 -28.91 -14.38
CA PHE A 120 -6.41 -28.93 -13.21
C PHE A 120 -7.80 -28.46 -13.62
N ARG A 121 -8.71 -29.37 -13.97
CA ARG A 121 -10.10 -29.02 -14.36
C ARG A 121 -11.05 -29.15 -13.16
N ILE A 122 -11.72 -28.06 -12.79
CA ILE A 122 -12.64 -28.05 -11.65
C ILE A 122 -14.02 -28.60 -12.06
N LYS A 123 -14.43 -29.72 -11.46
CA LYS A 123 -15.75 -30.35 -11.72
C LYS A 123 -16.94 -29.50 -11.26
N ARG A 124 -16.76 -28.67 -10.22
CA ARG A 124 -17.81 -27.81 -9.63
C ARG A 124 -17.57 -26.32 -9.91
N ILE A 125 -17.70 -25.90 -11.16
CA ILE A 125 -17.39 -24.52 -11.61
C ILE A 125 -18.20 -23.41 -10.91
N LYS A 126 -19.37 -23.73 -10.36
CA LYS A 126 -20.25 -22.73 -9.70
C LYS A 126 -19.62 -22.11 -8.45
N THR A 127 -18.88 -22.89 -7.67
CA THR A 127 -18.22 -22.42 -6.44
C THR A 127 -17.11 -21.40 -6.73
N PRO A 128 -16.09 -21.71 -7.56
CA PRO A 128 -15.05 -20.74 -7.88
C PRO A 128 -15.62 -19.51 -8.61
N MET A 129 -16.68 -19.65 -9.40
CA MET A 129 -17.34 -18.51 -10.04
C MET A 129 -17.95 -17.53 -9.01
N ARG A 130 -18.64 -18.05 -7.98
CA ARG A 130 -19.19 -17.22 -6.89
C ARG A 130 -18.10 -16.62 -6.02
N LEU A 131 -17.07 -17.40 -5.71
CA LEU A 131 -15.91 -16.93 -4.97
C LEU A 131 -15.21 -15.79 -5.71
N THR A 132 -15.01 -15.94 -7.03
CA THR A 132 -14.40 -14.91 -7.88
C THR A 132 -15.22 -13.63 -7.84
N LEU A 133 -16.54 -13.73 -7.98
CA LEU A 133 -17.43 -12.56 -7.88
C LEU A 133 -17.33 -11.89 -6.50
N ALA A 134 -17.33 -12.67 -5.42
CA ALA A 134 -17.21 -12.15 -4.06
C ALA A 134 -15.86 -11.44 -3.82
N LEU A 135 -14.75 -12.08 -4.21
CA LEU A 135 -13.42 -11.49 -4.12
C LEU A 135 -13.34 -10.19 -4.92
N TRP A 136 -13.93 -10.15 -6.10
CA TRP A 136 -13.93 -8.96 -6.95
C TRP A 136 -14.73 -7.80 -6.33
N LEU A 137 -15.89 -8.07 -5.73
CA LEU A 137 -16.65 -7.06 -4.98
C LEU A 137 -15.86 -6.53 -3.77
N ILE A 138 -15.16 -7.41 -3.05
CA ILE A 138 -14.26 -7.00 -1.95
C ILE A 138 -13.13 -6.12 -2.50
N THR A 139 -12.52 -6.50 -3.62
CA THR A 139 -11.48 -5.69 -4.27
C THR A 139 -11.98 -4.29 -4.64
N ILE A 140 -13.19 -4.16 -5.20
CA ILE A 140 -13.78 -2.82 -5.47
C ILE A 140 -13.88 -2.01 -4.18
N ALA A 141 -14.45 -2.59 -3.12
CA ALA A 141 -14.63 -1.90 -1.86
C ALA A 141 -13.29 -1.44 -1.28
N LEU A 142 -12.27 -2.29 -1.34
CA LEU A 142 -10.91 -1.94 -0.94
C LEU A 142 -10.32 -0.83 -1.80
N GLY A 143 -10.55 -0.85 -3.11
CA GLY A 143 -10.05 0.19 -4.03
C GLY A 143 -10.70 1.55 -3.76
N ALA A 144 -11.99 1.56 -3.47
CA ALA A 144 -12.71 2.76 -3.04
C ALA A 144 -12.19 3.27 -1.68
N ALA A 145 -11.89 2.37 -0.74
CA ALA A 145 -11.31 2.72 0.56
C ALA A 145 -9.90 3.32 0.40
N THR A 146 -9.05 2.74 -0.46
CA THR A 146 -7.73 3.32 -0.80
C THR A 146 -7.87 4.71 -1.39
N TYR A 147 -8.79 4.91 -2.35
CA TYR A 147 -9.05 6.23 -2.93
C TYR A 147 -9.47 7.25 -1.86
N PHE A 148 -10.37 6.85 -0.95
CA PHE A 148 -10.83 7.73 0.12
C PHE A 148 -9.69 8.12 1.06
N VAL A 149 -8.86 7.16 1.50
CA VAL A 149 -7.73 7.44 2.37
C VAL A 149 -6.70 8.33 1.68
N TRP A 150 -6.35 8.07 0.43
CA TRP A 150 -5.32 8.84 -0.26
C TRP A 150 -5.75 10.24 -0.69
N TYR A 151 -7.02 10.45 -1.03
CA TYR A 151 -7.47 11.71 -1.66
C TYR A 151 -8.51 12.50 -0.88
N VAL A 152 -9.24 11.88 0.05
CA VAL A 152 -10.28 12.57 0.85
C VAL A 152 -9.82 12.81 2.29
N ARG A 153 -8.87 12.01 2.78
CA ARG A 153 -8.30 12.10 4.14
C ARG A 153 -6.77 12.30 4.11
N PRO A 154 -6.29 13.46 3.60
CA PRO A 154 -4.85 13.75 3.56
C PRO A 154 -4.23 13.92 4.96
N ASP A 155 -5.05 14.02 6.01
CA ASP A 155 -4.62 14.06 7.42
C ASP A 155 -3.97 12.75 7.89
N ILE A 156 -4.14 11.66 7.14
CA ILE A 156 -3.39 10.42 7.34
C ILE A 156 -2.09 10.54 6.54
N PRO A 157 -0.92 10.67 7.19
CA PRO A 157 0.33 10.92 6.49
C PRO A 157 0.65 9.75 5.54
N TYR A 158 0.50 10.02 4.25
CA TYR A 158 1.16 9.27 3.21
C TYR A 158 2.64 9.65 3.28
N GLN A 159 3.49 8.72 3.73
CA GLN A 159 4.94 8.90 3.59
C GLN A 159 5.26 8.75 2.10
N ASP A 160 5.29 9.88 1.41
CA ASP A 160 5.80 9.95 0.06
C ASP A 160 7.29 9.59 0.10
N ALA A 161 7.68 8.50 -0.58
CA ALA A 161 9.04 7.97 -0.57
C ALA A 161 10.11 8.95 -1.15
N GLY A 162 9.68 10.15 -1.58
CA GLY A 162 10.54 11.22 -2.09
C GLY A 162 10.46 12.54 -1.33
N THR A 163 9.68 12.67 -0.25
CA THR A 163 9.67 13.91 0.54
C THR A 163 10.79 13.83 1.59
N PRO A 164 11.80 14.72 1.55
CA PRO A 164 12.79 14.81 2.63
C PRO A 164 12.04 14.99 3.94
N LEU A 165 12.47 14.30 5.00
CA LEU A 165 11.99 14.56 6.35
C LEU A 165 12.27 16.03 6.67
N VAL A 166 11.31 16.91 6.39
CA VAL A 166 11.36 18.27 6.95
C VAL A 166 11.24 18.02 8.45
N PRO A 167 12.27 18.35 9.24
CA PRO A 167 12.19 18.12 10.67
C PRO A 167 10.92 18.81 11.16
N VAL A 168 10.09 18.06 11.87
CA VAL A 168 8.99 18.63 12.65
C VAL A 168 9.65 19.68 13.53
N VAL A 169 9.39 20.96 13.22
CA VAL A 169 9.76 22.05 14.09
C VAL A 169 8.88 21.86 15.31
N THR A 170 9.45 21.24 16.34
CA THR A 170 8.93 21.32 17.70
C THR A 170 8.76 22.81 17.99
N GLU A 171 7.52 23.28 18.17
CA GLU A 171 7.28 24.60 18.74
C GLU A 171 8.02 24.63 20.08
N GLU A 172 9.14 25.33 20.10
CA GLU A 172 9.86 25.65 21.31
C GLU A 172 8.89 26.47 22.15
N ALA A 173 8.50 25.92 23.30
CA ALA A 173 7.61 26.58 24.24
C ALA A 173 8.18 27.97 24.55
N GLY A 174 7.43 29.01 24.20
CA GLY A 174 7.81 30.39 24.45
C GLY A 174 8.12 30.61 25.92
N ILE A 175 9.40 30.67 26.25
CA ILE A 175 9.86 31.30 27.48
C ILE A 175 9.88 32.79 27.16
N GLU A 176 8.87 33.49 27.65
CA GLU A 176 8.88 34.95 27.66
C GLU A 176 10.19 35.43 28.32
N PRO A 177 10.90 36.40 27.72
CA PRO A 177 12.09 36.95 28.34
C PRO A 177 11.66 37.67 29.62
N VAL A 178 11.97 37.08 30.77
CA VAL A 178 11.96 37.78 32.05
C VAL A 178 12.92 38.95 31.91
N THR A 179 12.35 40.15 31.89
CA THR A 179 13.07 41.41 31.94
C THR A 179 13.83 41.46 33.26
N THR A 180 15.14 41.25 33.18
CA THR A 180 16.05 41.45 34.30
C THR A 180 16.19 42.94 34.52
N GLU A 181 15.64 43.42 35.62
CA GLU A 181 15.78 44.78 36.10
C GLU A 181 17.25 45.05 36.43
N GLU A 182 17.79 46.06 35.77
CA GLU A 182 19.14 46.58 35.85
C GLU A 182 19.36 47.16 37.25
N ALA A 183 20.04 46.41 38.12
CA ALA A 183 20.49 46.90 39.42
C ALA A 183 21.86 47.55 39.28
N GLU A 184 21.90 48.84 39.61
CA GLU A 184 23.03 49.74 39.57
C GLU A 184 24.28 49.20 40.28
N ALA A 185 25.43 49.47 39.66
CA ALA A 185 26.75 49.18 40.19
C ALA A 185 27.09 50.12 41.37
N ASP A 186 27.64 49.56 42.45
CA ASP A 186 28.48 50.27 43.40
C ASP A 186 29.78 49.44 43.62
N PRO A 187 30.99 50.03 43.51
CA PRO A 187 32.24 49.29 43.48
C PRO A 187 32.91 49.34 44.85
N ASP A 188 33.16 48.18 45.47
CA ASP A 188 34.44 47.92 46.15
C ASP A 188 34.48 46.53 46.77
N VAL A 189 35.71 46.04 46.89
CA VAL A 189 36.23 44.97 47.76
C VAL A 189 36.89 43.80 46.98
N VAL A 190 38.19 44.03 46.79
CA VAL A 190 39.31 43.08 46.67
C VAL A 190 39.16 41.88 47.62
N THR A 191 39.50 40.65 47.19
CA THR A 191 40.67 39.84 47.66
C THR A 191 40.70 38.44 47.00
N THR A 192 41.92 38.03 46.69
CA THR A 192 42.52 36.83 46.10
C THR A 192 42.35 35.50 46.87
N GLU A 193 42.38 34.36 46.16
CA GLU A 193 43.10 33.07 46.42
C GLU A 193 42.52 32.00 45.45
N GLU A 194 43.21 31.44 44.46
CA GLU A 194 44.37 30.51 44.40
C GLU A 194 44.07 29.03 44.76
N VAL A 195 44.40 28.13 43.80
CA VAL A 195 44.64 26.66 43.87
C VAL A 195 43.41 25.80 44.24
N GLU A 196 43.12 24.64 43.65
CA GLU A 196 43.98 23.50 43.38
C GLU A 196 43.31 22.49 42.42
N ALA A 197 44.14 21.83 41.62
CA ALA A 197 43.79 20.71 40.77
C ALA A 197 43.69 19.42 41.60
N GLU A 198 42.77 18.52 41.26
CA GLU A 198 43.03 17.10 41.51
C GLU A 198 42.51 16.20 40.39
N ASN A 199 43.45 15.35 39.98
CA ASN A 199 43.44 14.34 38.95
C ASN A 199 42.70 13.09 39.45
N SER A 200 42.04 12.36 38.56
CA SER A 200 41.81 10.91 38.74
C SER A 200 41.45 10.31 37.39
N GLU A 201 42.51 9.92 36.67
CA GLU A 201 42.51 8.84 35.69
C GLU A 201 41.84 7.58 36.28
N ASP A 202 40.99 6.90 35.51
CA ASP A 202 41.04 5.45 35.49
C ASP A 202 40.78 4.93 34.07
N ASP A 203 41.71 4.07 33.70
CA ASP A 203 42.10 3.53 32.41
C ASP A 203 41.68 2.07 32.50
N THR A 204 41.01 1.47 31.53
CA THR A 204 41.67 0.53 30.60
C THR A 204 40.60 -0.44 30.06
N PRO A 205 40.77 -0.97 28.82
CA PRO A 205 39.76 -1.67 28.04
C PRO A 205 39.98 -3.19 28.06
N ALA A 206 39.08 -3.96 27.42
CA ALA A 206 39.46 -5.06 26.51
C ALA A 206 38.22 -5.72 25.88
N GLU A 207 38.48 -6.23 24.69
CA GLU A 207 37.60 -6.72 23.64
C GLU A 207 37.46 -8.28 23.74
N PRO A 208 37.11 -9.03 22.68
CA PRO A 208 36.02 -9.99 22.65
C PRO A 208 36.46 -11.46 22.80
N GLU A 209 35.51 -12.38 22.99
CA GLU A 209 35.79 -13.81 22.83
C GLU A 209 34.78 -14.49 21.90
N VAL A 210 35.35 -14.99 20.80
CA VAL A 210 34.80 -15.92 19.83
C VAL A 210 34.87 -17.32 20.43
N THR A 211 33.85 -18.15 20.23
CA THR A 211 34.04 -19.60 20.27
C THR A 211 33.14 -20.28 19.24
N GLU A 212 33.79 -21.01 18.34
CA GLU A 212 33.22 -21.85 17.32
C GLU A 212 32.68 -23.19 17.87
N GLU A 213 31.76 -23.75 17.08
CA GLU A 213 31.26 -25.13 16.94
C GLU A 213 32.21 -26.31 17.31
N PRO A 214 31.72 -27.54 17.61
CA PRO A 214 31.29 -28.48 16.54
C PRO A 214 30.20 -29.54 16.84
N VAL A 215 29.49 -29.91 15.75
CA VAL A 215 29.16 -31.25 15.22
C VAL A 215 28.85 -32.42 16.18
N GLY A 216 27.72 -33.10 15.91
CA GLY A 216 27.48 -34.50 16.28
C GLY A 216 26.25 -35.09 15.57
N GLU A 217 26.50 -35.93 14.57
CA GLU A 217 25.56 -36.86 13.91
C GLU A 217 25.24 -38.07 14.81
N ASP A 218 23.99 -38.54 14.78
CA ASP A 218 23.55 -39.94 14.56
C ASP A 218 22.04 -40.11 14.85
#